data_AF-I6YEI6-F1
#
_entry.id   AF-I6YEI6-F1
#
_cell.length_a   1.000
_cell.length_b   1.000
_cell.length_c   1.000
_cell.angle_alpha   90.00
_cell.angle_beta   90.00
_cell.angle_gamma   90.00
#
_symmetry.space_group_name_H-M   'P 1'
#
loop_
_entity.id
_entity.type
_entity.pdbx_description
1 polymer ?
#
loop_
_entity_poly.entity_id
_entity_poly.type
_entity_poly.pdbx_seq_one_letter_code
_entity_poly.pdbx_strand_id
1 'polypeptide(L)'
;MLPHPTSLEFPAALKAAREAKGMSRSALAHAAGIHKVMPRRYEEPTCSEFTRPTEKTMLALNQALGFTSADPTTRTVEHSPPMPAASLQSSNHAVSLCEASIDEIAAELRRRGIVATLTFPV
;
A
#
# COMPACT_ATOMS: atom_id res chain seq x y z
N MET A 1 -14.23 17.52 -4.53
CA MET A 1 -13.81 16.74 -3.34
C MET A 1 -14.87 15.70 -3.04
N LEU A 2 -14.49 14.54 -2.51
CA LEU A 2 -15.43 13.48 -2.12
C LEU A 2 -16.23 13.89 -0.86
N PRO A 3 -17.47 13.38 -0.69
CA PRO A 3 -18.20 13.48 0.57
C PRO A 3 -17.46 12.85 1.75
N HIS A 4 -17.93 13.10 2.97
CA HIS A 4 -17.36 12.46 4.17
C HIS A 4 -17.52 10.92 4.11
N PRO A 5 -16.57 10.11 4.61
CA PRO A 5 -16.62 8.64 4.51
C PRO A 5 -17.83 7.98 5.18
N THR A 6 -18.44 8.66 6.16
CA THR A 6 -19.67 8.21 6.86
C THR A 6 -20.95 8.57 6.13
N SER A 7 -20.90 9.41 5.09
CA SER A 7 -22.05 9.72 4.25
C SER A 7 -22.51 8.49 3.46
N LEU A 8 -23.82 8.38 3.21
CA LEU A 8 -24.39 7.35 2.34
C LEU A 8 -24.06 7.61 0.86
N GLU A 9 -23.78 8.87 0.50
CA GLU A 9 -23.45 9.28 -0.86
C GLU A 9 -22.00 8.97 -1.25
N PHE A 10 -21.14 8.66 -0.27
CA PHE A 10 -19.71 8.47 -0.49
C PHE A 10 -19.38 7.37 -1.53
N PRO A 11 -19.96 6.15 -1.47
CA PRO A 11 -19.64 5.08 -2.42
C PRO A 11 -19.98 5.45 -3.87
N ALA A 12 -21.15 6.07 -4.07
CA ALA A 12 -21.60 6.51 -5.39
C ALA A 12 -20.72 7.64 -5.94
N ALA A 13 -20.39 8.63 -5.09
CA ALA A 13 -19.51 9.74 -5.46
C ALA A 13 -18.09 9.27 -5.80
N LEU A 14 -17.54 8.30 -5.06
CA LEU A 14 -16.22 7.72 -5.32
C LEU A 14 -16.19 7.01 -6.67
N LYS A 15 -17.20 6.18 -6.94
CA LYS A 15 -17.34 5.47 -8.21
C LYS A 15 -17.47 6.44 -9.39
N ALA A 16 -18.36 7.43 -9.27
CA ALA A 16 -18.57 8.43 -10.31
C ALA A 16 -17.31 9.26 -10.59
N ALA A 17 -16.59 9.69 -9.56
CA ALA A 17 -15.35 10.43 -9.71
C ALA A 17 -14.24 9.60 -10.37
N ARG A 18 -14.12 8.32 -10.01
CA ARG A 18 -13.18 7.39 -10.63
C ARG A 18 -13.49 7.19 -12.12
N GLU A 19 -14.76 6.97 -12.46
CA GLU A 19 -15.22 6.74 -13.83
C GLU A 19 -15.10 8.00 -14.69
N ALA A 20 -15.41 9.17 -14.15
CA ALA A 20 -15.20 10.46 -14.81
C ALA A 20 -13.71 10.70 -15.16
N LYS A 21 -12.79 10.15 -14.38
CA LYS A 21 -11.34 10.22 -14.62
C LYS A 21 -10.82 9.08 -15.51
N GLY A 22 -11.68 8.17 -15.96
CA GLY A 22 -11.30 7.00 -16.75
C GLY A 22 -10.38 6.01 -16.01
N MET A 23 -10.37 6.04 -14.68
CA MET A 23 -9.49 5.19 -13.88
C MET A 23 -10.11 3.81 -13.61
N SER A 24 -9.31 2.76 -13.76
CA SER A 24 -9.67 1.45 -13.22
C SER A 24 -9.56 1.46 -11.68
N ARG A 25 -10.21 0.50 -11.01
CA ARG A 25 -10.11 0.35 -9.55
C ARG A 25 -8.67 0.12 -9.11
N SER A 26 -7.94 -0.73 -9.83
CA SER A 26 -6.52 -0.97 -9.57
C SER A 26 -5.69 0.30 -9.74
N ALA A 27 -5.94 1.09 -10.80
CA ALA A 27 -5.25 2.36 -11.00
C ALA A 27 -5.50 3.36 -9.87
N LEU A 28 -6.74 3.47 -9.39
CA LEU A 28 -7.09 4.29 -8.22
C LEU A 28 -6.37 3.79 -6.96
N ALA A 29 -6.32 2.47 -6.74
CA ALA A 29 -5.63 1.88 -5.60
C ALA A 29 -4.12 2.21 -5.60
N HIS A 30 -3.46 2.03 -6.75
CA HIS A 30 -2.06 2.39 -6.93
C HIS A 30 -1.83 3.89 -6.73
N ALA A 31 -2.70 4.73 -7.28
CA ALA A 31 -2.57 6.18 -7.15
C ALA A 31 -2.74 6.68 -5.71
N ALA A 32 -3.60 6.03 -4.93
CA ALA A 32 -3.88 6.36 -3.52
C ALA A 32 -3.00 5.58 -2.52
N GLY A 33 -2.11 4.70 -2.97
CA GLY A 33 -1.24 3.90 -2.09
C GLY A 33 -1.99 2.90 -1.21
N ILE A 34 -3.10 2.32 -1.71
CA ILE A 34 -3.91 1.33 -1.00
C ILE A 34 -3.94 -0.01 -1.73
N HIS A 35 -4.38 -1.07 -1.05
CA HIS A 35 -4.48 -2.40 -1.66
C HIS A 35 -5.54 -2.45 -2.77
N LYS A 36 -5.29 -3.19 -3.85
CA LYS A 36 -6.10 -3.25 -5.08
C LYS A 36 -7.58 -3.61 -4.89
N VAL A 37 -7.91 -4.31 -3.81
CA VAL A 37 -9.30 -4.70 -3.48
C VAL A 37 -10.09 -3.59 -2.79
N MET A 38 -9.40 -2.63 -2.18
CA MET A 38 -10.04 -1.63 -1.31
C MET A 38 -11.01 -0.70 -2.05
N PRO A 39 -10.73 -0.21 -3.28
CA PRO A 39 -11.70 0.61 -4.02
C PRO A 39 -13.05 -0.08 -4.20
N ARG A 40 -13.05 -1.39 -4.49
CA ARG A 40 -14.29 -2.16 -4.59
C ARG A 40 -15.06 -2.17 -3.27
N ARG A 41 -14.38 -2.39 -2.15
CA ARG A 41 -14.97 -2.40 -0.79
C ARG A 41 -15.55 -1.06 -0.39
N TYR A 42 -15.10 0.04 -0.99
CA TYR A 42 -15.59 1.39 -0.75
C TYR A 42 -16.72 1.81 -1.70
N GLU A 43 -16.76 1.26 -2.92
CA GLU A 43 -17.73 1.62 -3.97
C GLU A 43 -19.03 0.79 -3.91
N GLU A 44 -18.97 -0.46 -3.45
CA GLU A 44 -20.08 -1.41 -3.53
C GLU A 44 -20.70 -1.68 -2.15
N PRO A 45 -21.74 -0.93 -1.72
CA PRO A 45 -22.41 -1.17 -0.44
C PRO A 45 -23.14 -2.52 -0.36
N THR A 46 -23.41 -3.15 -1.51
CA THR A 46 -24.01 -4.49 -1.61
C THR A 46 -22.99 -5.62 -1.44
N CYS A 47 -21.69 -5.32 -1.41
CA CYS A 47 -20.65 -6.32 -1.19
C CYS A 47 -20.62 -6.71 0.30
N SER A 48 -20.50 -8.00 0.60
CA SER A 48 -20.37 -8.50 1.99
C SER A 48 -19.16 -7.92 2.72
N GLU A 49 -18.14 -7.48 1.98
CA GLU A 49 -16.91 -6.90 2.49
C GLU A 49 -16.91 -5.36 2.48
N PHE A 50 -18.08 -4.73 2.30
CA PHE A 50 -18.20 -3.29 2.28
C PHE A 50 -17.65 -2.68 3.57
N THR A 51 -16.83 -1.65 3.41
CA THR A 51 -16.25 -0.93 4.55
C THR A 51 -16.11 0.54 4.19
N ARG A 52 -15.94 1.39 5.20
CA ARG A 52 -15.72 2.83 5.00
C ARG A 52 -14.23 3.12 5.12
N PRO A 53 -13.66 3.98 4.27
CA PRO A 53 -12.27 4.39 4.43
C PRO A 53 -12.11 5.23 5.70
N THR A 54 -10.91 5.20 6.28
CA THR A 54 -10.53 6.18 7.30
C THR A 54 -10.38 7.56 6.68
N GLU A 55 -10.37 8.61 7.49
CA GLU A 55 -10.14 9.98 7.01
C GLU A 55 -8.83 10.11 6.24
N LYS A 56 -7.75 9.48 6.73
CA LYS A 56 -6.45 9.44 6.05
C LYS A 56 -6.55 8.82 4.65
N THR A 57 -7.25 7.69 4.53
CA THR A 57 -7.45 7.03 3.23
C THR A 57 -8.32 7.87 2.30
N MET A 58 -9.36 8.53 2.82
CA MET A 58 -10.19 9.44 2.04
C MET A 58 -9.38 10.62 1.49
N LEU A 59 -8.45 11.18 2.26
CA LEU A 59 -7.53 12.22 1.76
C LEU A 59 -6.66 11.71 0.61
N ALA A 60 -6.09 10.51 0.73
CA ALA A 60 -5.30 9.89 -0.34
C ALA A 60 -6.13 9.64 -1.62
N LEU A 61 -7.39 9.22 -1.47
CA LEU A 61 -8.33 9.08 -2.59
C LEU A 61 -8.63 10.43 -3.24
N ASN A 62 -8.85 11.48 -2.45
CA ASN A 62 -9.06 12.84 -2.96
C ASN A 62 -7.84 13.35 -3.75
N GLN A 63 -6.63 13.07 -3.30
CA GLN A 63 -5.39 13.41 -4.01
C GLN A 63 -5.27 12.62 -5.32
N ALA A 64 -5.52 11.30 -5.30
CA ALA A 64 -5.49 10.47 -6.51
C ALA A 64 -6.51 10.94 -7.57
N LEU A 65 -7.70 11.35 -7.12
CA LEU A 65 -8.74 11.90 -7.99
C LEU A 65 -8.44 13.34 -8.45
N GLY A 66 -7.45 14.00 -7.88
CA GLY A 66 -7.03 15.37 -8.25
C GLY A 66 -7.91 16.45 -7.65
N PHE A 67 -8.64 16.14 -6.57
CA PHE A 67 -9.44 17.13 -5.84
C PHE A 67 -8.61 18.02 -4.91
N THR A 68 -7.39 17.60 -4.59
CA THR A 68 -6.41 18.38 -3.84
C THR A 68 -5.14 18.44 -4.67
N SER A 69 -4.74 19.65 -5.06
CA SER A 69 -3.40 19.92 -5.56
C SER A 69 -2.47 19.99 -4.36
N ALA A 70 -1.99 18.83 -3.91
CA ALA A 70 -0.80 18.79 -3.08
C ALA A 70 0.40 18.60 -4.00
N ASP A 71 1.32 19.57 -3.91
CA ASP A 71 2.69 19.64 -4.41
C ASP A 71 3.33 18.29 -4.84
N PRO A 72 4.11 18.23 -5.94
CA PRO A 72 4.67 17.00 -6.55
C PRO A 72 5.76 16.28 -5.74
N THR A 73 5.73 16.32 -4.41
CA THR A 73 6.79 15.80 -3.55
C THR A 73 6.29 14.66 -2.67
N THR A 74 6.15 13.46 -3.23
CA THR A 74 6.41 12.12 -2.61
C THR A 74 5.79 11.00 -3.44
N ARG A 75 6.24 10.85 -4.70
CA ARG A 75 6.29 9.55 -5.35
C ARG A 75 7.75 9.14 -5.45
N THR A 76 8.33 8.77 -4.32
CA THR A 76 9.62 8.09 -4.32
C THR A 76 9.35 6.64 -4.67
N VAL A 77 9.38 6.40 -5.97
CA VAL A 77 9.68 5.10 -6.56
C VAL A 77 11.19 4.93 -6.39
N GLU A 78 11.64 4.13 -5.42
CA GLU A 78 13.05 3.72 -5.34
C GLU A 78 13.13 2.24 -5.73
N HIS A 79 13.41 2.04 -7.01
CA HIS A 79 14.10 0.88 -7.55
C HIS A 79 15.57 1.34 -7.72
N SER A 80 16.51 0.59 -7.14
CA SER A 80 17.93 0.91 -6.82
C SER A 80 18.89 1.16 -8.02
N PRO A 81 20.24 1.28 -7.86
CA PRO A 81 21.09 2.38 -7.32
C PRO A 81 22.24 2.81 -8.31
N PRO A 82 23.19 3.73 -7.97
CA PRO A 82 24.42 3.37 -7.20
C PRO A 82 24.91 4.39 -6.14
N MET A 83 25.59 3.85 -5.14
CA MET A 83 26.36 4.44 -4.01
C MET A 83 27.47 5.47 -4.38
N PRO A 84 28.16 6.18 -3.44
CA PRO A 84 28.28 5.92 -1.99
C PRO A 84 28.21 7.12 -1.01
N ALA A 85 28.06 6.76 0.28
CA ALA A 85 28.79 7.26 1.47
C ALA A 85 27.95 7.83 2.63
N ALA A 86 27.94 7.02 3.70
CA ALA A 86 27.94 7.37 5.12
C ALA A 86 26.78 8.21 5.69
N SER A 87 25.89 7.57 6.45
CA SER A 87 25.87 7.76 7.91
C SER A 87 24.90 6.81 8.61
N LEU A 88 25.30 6.41 9.82
CA LEU A 88 24.64 5.45 10.69
C LEU A 88 23.25 5.91 11.14
N GLN A 89 22.22 5.10 10.91
CA GLN A 89 21.01 5.16 11.71
C GLN A 89 20.37 3.79 11.86
N SER A 90 20.44 3.29 13.10
CA SER A 90 19.68 2.17 13.63
C SER A 90 18.23 2.26 13.20
N SER A 91 17.88 1.48 12.19
CA SER A 91 16.51 1.14 11.87
C SER A 91 16.35 -0.33 12.17
N ASN A 92 15.30 -0.69 12.91
CA ASN A 92 14.75 -2.04 12.92
C ASN A 92 14.32 -2.35 11.48
N HIS A 93 15.28 -2.76 10.66
CA HIS A 93 15.07 -3.09 9.28
C HIS A 93 14.37 -4.44 9.27
N ALA A 94 13.03 -4.40 9.22
CA ALA A 94 12.28 -5.52 8.73
C ALA A 94 12.69 -5.67 7.25
N VAL A 95 13.75 -6.45 7.01
CA VAL A 95 14.21 -6.75 5.67
C VAL A 95 13.07 -7.48 4.99
N SER A 96 12.53 -6.89 3.92
CA SER A 96 11.51 -7.52 3.11
C SER A 96 12.08 -8.79 2.52
N LEU A 97 11.38 -9.93 2.66
CA LEU A 97 11.88 -11.25 2.21
C LEU A 97 12.21 -11.28 0.71
N CYS A 98 11.62 -10.37 -0.08
CA CYS A 98 11.87 -10.26 -1.51
C CYS A 98 13.23 -9.66 -1.87
N GLU A 99 13.88 -8.97 -0.93
CA GLU A 99 15.16 -8.26 -1.15
C GLU A 99 16.32 -8.91 -0.37
N ALA A 100 16.01 -9.75 0.61
CA ALA A 100 17.00 -10.46 1.40
C ALA A 100 17.63 -11.62 0.62
N SER A 101 18.95 -11.76 0.72
CA SER A 101 19.64 -12.95 0.20
C SER A 101 19.35 -14.18 1.07
N ILE A 102 19.53 -15.40 0.53
CA ILE A 102 19.32 -16.66 1.28
C ILE A 102 20.13 -16.67 2.57
N ASP A 103 21.39 -16.23 2.52
CA ASP A 103 22.27 -16.14 3.69
C ASP A 103 21.77 -15.13 4.74
N GLU A 104 21.21 -13.99 4.31
CA GLU A 104 20.60 -13.00 5.22
C GLU A 104 19.37 -13.55 5.91
N ILE A 105 18.51 -14.25 5.16
CA ILE A 105 17.33 -14.91 5.71
C ILE A 105 17.76 -15.97 6.72
N ALA A 106 18.75 -16.80 6.38
CA ALA A 106 19.27 -17.83 7.28
C ALA A 106 19.91 -17.23 8.55
N ALA A 107 20.64 -16.12 8.42
CA ALA A 107 21.25 -15.43 9.54
C ALA A 107 20.19 -14.80 10.47
N GLU A 108 19.14 -14.20 9.93
CA GLU A 108 18.05 -13.61 10.71
C GLU A 108 17.21 -14.70 11.42
N LEU A 109 16.94 -15.82 10.76
CA LEU A 109 16.27 -16.97 11.39
C LEU A 109 17.09 -17.51 12.57
N ARG A 110 18.42 -17.66 12.41
CA ARG A 110 19.32 -18.05 13.52
C ARG A 110 19.35 -17.02 14.64
N ARG A 111 19.39 -15.72 14.31
CA ARG A 111 19.34 -14.62 15.30
C ARG A 111 18.07 -14.70 16.16
N ARG A 112 16.95 -15.14 15.57
CA ARG A 112 15.67 -15.36 16.27
C ARG A 112 15.57 -16.71 16.98
N GLY A 113 16.64 -17.51 16.96
CA GLY A 113 16.70 -18.82 17.61
C GLY A 113 16.03 -19.96 16.84
N ILE A 114 15.73 -19.77 15.55
CA ILE A 114 15.11 -20.79 14.71
C ILE A 114 16.20 -21.71 14.14
N VAL A 115 16.13 -23.00 14.46
CA VAL A 115 17.05 -24.03 13.97
C VAL A 115 16.33 -24.90 12.93
N ALA A 116 16.66 -24.73 11.66
CA ALA A 116 16.13 -25.57 10.59
C ALA A 116 16.85 -26.93 10.60
N THR A 117 16.14 -28.00 10.95
CA THR A 117 16.64 -29.38 10.87
C THR A 117 15.99 -30.07 9.68
N LEU A 118 16.76 -30.33 8.63
CA LEU A 118 16.30 -31.12 7.48
C LEU A 118 16.45 -32.60 7.81
N THR A 119 15.33 -33.27 8.10
CA THR A 119 15.30 -34.72 8.31
C THR A 119 14.84 -35.38 7.03
N PHE A 120 15.69 -36.20 6.42
CA PHE A 120 15.33 -37.00 5.26
C PHE A 120 14.97 -38.42 5.74
N PRO A 121 13.75 -38.91 5.48
CA PRO A 121 13.43 -40.31 5.72
C PRO A 121 14.21 -41.18 4.73
N VAL A 122 14.81 -42.27 5.25
CA VAL A 122 15.51 -43.32 4.49
C VAL A 122 14.51 -44.22 3.78
#